data_AF-A0A015T0V2-F1
#
_entry.id   AF-A0A015T0V2-F1
#
_cell.length_a   1.000
_cell.length_b   1.000
_cell.length_c   1.000
_cell.angle_alpha   90.00
_cell.angle_beta   90.00
_cell.angle_gamma   90.00
#
_symmetry.space_group_name_H-M   'P 1'
#
loop_
_entity.id
_entity.type
_entity.pdbx_description
1 polymer ?
#
loop_
_entity_poly.entity_id
_entity_poly.type
_entity_poly.pdbx_seq_one_letter_code
_entity_poly.pdbx_strand_id
1 'polypeptide(L)'
;MKKHLILSACLIMAISSFAQKKDFSYKFYGQIRTDLYYNSRANEETVDGLFYMYPKDEVFDSNGRDLNATANGSFYTLYTRLGLDVKGPKLGRAMTSAKVEADFRGSGTSYSTIRLRHAYLNLDWGRSALLLGQTWHPLFGDVSPQILNLSVGAPFQPFSRAPQIRYRYTHKGFQLTGAAIWQSQYLSQGIVGKSQTYIKNSCVPEFYLGLDYKANGWIAGAGIELLSLKPRTESKVEDQVYKVNERITTLSYEGHVKYSNKDWFVGAKTVLGSNLTQTSMLGGFGIKSIDNRTGEQKYTPIRVSSSWLNVVYGQKWKPGIFLGYVKNMGTSDALASNQVYGTGTNVDQVVTAGAELTYNVNHWKFGVEYTYTSAAYGSLYLKNGKIIDTHSVGNNRIVGVAMFMF
;
A
#
# COMPACT_ATOMS: atom_id res chain seq x y z
N MET A 1 -42.37 6.01 -15.13
CA MET A 1 -42.59 4.78 -14.33
C MET A 1 -42.35 3.47 -15.11
N LYS A 2 -42.84 3.31 -16.35
CA LYS A 2 -42.69 2.05 -17.12
C LYS A 2 -41.24 1.70 -17.55
N LYS A 3 -40.34 2.67 -17.78
CA LYS A 3 -38.93 2.40 -18.18
C LYS A 3 -38.02 1.93 -17.03
N HIS A 4 -38.28 2.34 -15.79
CA HIS A 4 -37.50 1.91 -14.63
C HIS A 4 -37.87 0.50 -14.15
N LEU A 5 -39.15 0.10 -14.29
CA LEU A 5 -39.58 -1.27 -14.03
C LEU A 5 -38.93 -2.29 -14.99
N ILE A 6 -38.67 -1.92 -16.24
CA ILE A 6 -38.03 -2.81 -17.23
C ILE A 6 -36.55 -3.01 -16.88
N LEU A 7 -35.82 -1.97 -16.47
CA LEU A 7 -34.43 -2.11 -16.02
C LEU A 7 -34.32 -2.94 -14.73
N SER A 8 -35.24 -2.75 -13.78
CA SER A 8 -35.30 -3.56 -12.56
C SER A 8 -35.71 -5.01 -12.85
N ALA A 9 -36.61 -5.24 -13.81
CA ALA A 9 -37.01 -6.59 -14.23
C ALA A 9 -35.88 -7.31 -15.00
N CYS A 10 -35.07 -6.61 -15.80
CA CYS A 10 -33.87 -7.18 -16.42
C CYS A 10 -32.79 -7.52 -15.39
N LEU A 11 -32.64 -6.72 -14.33
CA LEU A 11 -31.71 -7.03 -13.24
C LEU A 11 -32.19 -8.24 -12.40
N ILE A 12 -33.51 -8.39 -12.20
CA ILE A 12 -34.10 -9.51 -11.47
C ILE A 12 -34.11 -10.79 -12.30
N MET A 13 -34.31 -10.71 -13.63
CA MET A 13 -34.22 -11.86 -14.55
C MET A 13 -32.79 -12.37 -14.77
N ALA A 14 -31.75 -11.56 -14.50
CA ALA A 14 -30.37 -12.03 -14.49
C ALA A 14 -30.03 -12.87 -13.24
N ILE A 15 -30.85 -12.81 -12.19
CA ILE A 15 -30.62 -13.48 -10.90
C ILE A 15 -31.32 -14.85 -10.85
N SER A 16 -32.35 -15.09 -11.66
CA SER A 16 -33.18 -16.30 -11.64
C SER A 16 -32.77 -17.41 -12.61
N SER A 17 -31.54 -17.41 -13.14
CA SER A 17 -31.02 -18.54 -13.94
C SER A 17 -29.50 -18.68 -13.86
N PHE A 18 -28.95 -18.86 -12.66
CA PHE A 18 -27.64 -19.51 -12.52
C PHE A 18 -27.81 -21.04 -12.64
N ALA A 19 -28.22 -21.50 -13.82
CA ALA A 19 -27.74 -22.80 -14.27
C ALA A 19 -26.22 -22.61 -14.43
N GLN A 20 -25.45 -23.15 -13.49
CA GLN A 20 -23.99 -23.09 -13.52
C GLN A 20 -23.55 -23.61 -14.90
N LYS A 21 -23.01 -22.71 -15.74
CA LYS A 21 -22.43 -23.13 -17.01
C LYS A 21 -21.46 -24.27 -16.71
N LYS A 22 -21.56 -25.35 -17.48
CA LYS A 22 -20.69 -26.51 -17.34
C LYS A 22 -19.23 -26.04 -17.24
N ASP A 23 -18.50 -26.56 -16.26
CA ASP A 23 -17.09 -26.26 -15.96
C ASP A 23 -16.78 -24.87 -15.38
N PHE A 24 -17.79 -24.08 -14.99
CA PHE A 24 -17.60 -22.87 -14.19
C PHE A 24 -17.99 -23.09 -12.74
N SER A 25 -17.36 -22.41 -11.78
CA SER A 25 -17.81 -22.31 -10.38
C SER A 25 -17.69 -20.87 -9.91
N TYR A 26 -18.69 -20.40 -9.17
CA TYR A 26 -18.76 -19.03 -8.68
C TYR A 26 -18.81 -19.04 -7.15
N LYS A 27 -18.01 -18.19 -6.50
CA LYS A 27 -18.07 -17.94 -5.06
C LYS A 27 -18.18 -16.45 -4.83
N PHE A 28 -19.40 -16.00 -4.52
CA PHE A 28 -19.64 -14.66 -4.00
C PHE A 28 -19.20 -14.61 -2.54
N TYR A 29 -18.56 -13.51 -2.14
CA TYR A 29 -18.14 -13.29 -0.77
C TYR A 29 -18.06 -11.79 -0.47
N GLY A 30 -17.99 -11.44 0.81
CA GLY A 30 -17.84 -10.05 1.19
C GLY A 30 -17.79 -9.82 2.68
N GLN A 31 -17.85 -8.54 3.05
CA GLN A 31 -18.00 -8.14 4.42
C GLN A 31 -18.67 -6.78 4.53
N ILE A 32 -19.55 -6.62 5.51
CA ILE A 32 -19.89 -5.31 6.06
C ILE A 32 -18.87 -5.01 7.16
N ARG A 33 -18.29 -3.81 7.14
CA ARG A 33 -17.31 -3.38 8.14
C ARG A 33 -17.64 -1.97 8.61
N THR A 34 -17.66 -1.79 9.92
CA THR A 34 -17.71 -0.48 10.57
C THR A 34 -16.40 -0.21 11.28
N ASP A 35 -15.93 1.03 11.20
CA ASP A 35 -14.69 1.51 11.78
C ASP A 35 -14.98 2.78 12.58
N LEU A 36 -14.91 2.70 13.91
CA LEU A 36 -14.85 3.84 14.81
C LEU A 36 -13.39 4.13 15.11
N TYR A 37 -12.95 5.39 15.03
CA TYR A 37 -11.62 5.74 15.50
C TYR A 37 -11.61 7.06 16.27
N TYR A 38 -10.59 7.20 17.10
CA TYR A 38 -10.21 8.42 17.80
C TYR A 38 -8.69 8.61 17.67
N ASN A 39 -8.25 9.84 17.46
CA ASN A 39 -6.86 10.28 17.51
C ASN A 39 -6.75 11.46 18.49
N SER A 40 -5.66 11.51 19.26
CA SER A 40 -5.38 12.64 20.15
C SER A 40 -4.87 13.90 19.43
N ARG A 41 -4.41 13.78 18.17
CA ARG A 41 -4.00 14.91 17.31
C ARG A 41 -4.30 14.66 15.83
N ALA A 42 -4.12 15.68 14.99
CA ALA A 42 -4.21 15.56 13.53
C ALA A 42 -3.05 14.72 12.93
N ASN A 43 -3.32 13.99 11.85
CA ASN A 43 -2.42 12.97 11.30
C ASN A 43 -2.23 13.09 9.79
N GLU A 44 -1.07 12.63 9.31
CA GLU A 44 -0.87 12.27 7.92
C GLU A 44 -1.64 10.97 7.65
N GLU A 45 -2.64 11.07 6.80
CA GLU A 45 -3.64 10.03 6.60
C GLU A 45 -4.28 10.12 5.21
N THR A 46 -4.99 9.07 4.82
CA THR A 46 -5.92 9.12 3.68
C THR A 46 -7.26 8.54 4.09
N VAL A 47 -8.31 8.81 3.30
CA VAL A 47 -9.66 8.29 3.58
C VAL A 47 -10.21 8.78 4.91
N ASP A 48 -10.02 10.07 5.17
CA ASP A 48 -10.51 10.73 6.38
C ASP A 48 -10.19 9.94 7.66
N GLY A 49 -8.90 9.77 7.93
CA GLY A 49 -8.39 9.10 9.12
C GLY A 49 -8.53 7.59 9.21
N LEU A 50 -9.19 6.91 8.26
CA LEU A 50 -9.22 5.45 8.25
C LEU A 50 -7.88 4.83 7.87
N PHE A 51 -7.18 5.40 6.88
CA PHE A 51 -5.84 4.99 6.52
C PHE A 51 -4.85 5.88 7.24
N TYR A 52 -4.59 5.54 8.50
CA TYR A 52 -3.66 6.24 9.38
C TYR A 52 -2.20 5.91 9.05
N MET A 53 -1.32 6.92 8.98
CA MET A 53 0.12 6.72 8.77
C MET A 53 0.94 7.18 9.97
N TYR A 54 0.93 8.47 10.33
CA TYR A 54 1.69 9.05 11.44
C TYR A 54 1.15 10.45 11.81
N PRO A 55 1.42 11.00 13.02
CA PRO A 55 0.97 12.34 13.39
C PRO A 55 1.51 13.44 12.48
N LYS A 56 0.74 14.51 12.24
CA LYS A 56 1.26 15.74 11.61
C LYS A 56 2.17 16.50 12.55
N ASP A 57 3.15 17.20 11.98
CA ASP A 57 4.04 18.10 12.70
C ASP A 57 3.28 19.25 13.41
N GLU A 58 3.94 19.96 14.30
CA GLU A 58 3.42 21.13 14.98
C GLU A 58 3.26 22.30 13.98
N VAL A 59 2.12 22.98 14.05
CA VAL A 59 1.89 24.21 13.28
C VAL A 59 1.36 25.26 14.23
N PHE A 60 2.23 26.18 14.66
CA PHE A 60 1.87 27.17 15.66
C PHE A 60 1.09 28.34 15.07
N ASP A 61 0.00 28.74 15.74
CA ASP A 61 -0.69 30.00 15.49
C ASP A 61 0.15 31.21 15.98
N SER A 62 -0.34 32.42 15.75
CA SER A 62 0.33 33.65 16.20
C SER A 62 0.44 33.79 17.73
N ASN A 63 -0.23 32.94 18.50
CA ASN A 63 -0.16 32.87 19.96
C ASN A 63 0.71 31.70 20.46
N GLY A 64 1.39 30.99 19.55
CA GLY A 64 2.24 29.85 19.90
C GLY A 64 1.48 28.57 20.22
N ARG A 65 0.22 28.43 19.80
CA ARG A 65 -0.59 27.21 20.01
C ARG A 65 -0.52 26.30 18.80
N ASP A 66 -0.21 25.02 18.99
CA ASP A 66 -0.18 24.02 17.91
C ASP A 66 -1.60 23.77 17.37
N LEU A 67 -1.85 24.19 16.13
CA LEU A 67 -3.10 23.97 15.40
C LEU A 67 -3.38 22.48 15.18
N ASN A 68 -2.34 21.65 15.05
CA ASN A 68 -2.48 20.22 14.86
C ASN A 68 -2.70 19.44 16.17
N ALA A 69 -2.55 20.09 17.34
CA ALA A 69 -2.89 19.52 18.65
C ALA A 69 -4.41 19.47 18.90
N THR A 70 -5.15 19.02 17.89
CA THR A 70 -6.61 18.89 17.92
C THR A 70 -6.98 17.41 17.78
N ALA A 71 -7.70 16.89 18.77
CA ALA A 71 -8.22 15.53 18.70
C ALA A 71 -9.28 15.41 17.59
N ASN A 72 -9.34 14.25 16.94
CA ASN A 72 -10.35 13.96 15.94
C ASN A 72 -10.82 12.51 16.01
N GLY A 73 -11.97 12.23 15.43
CA GLY A 73 -12.54 10.89 15.38
C GLY A 73 -13.69 10.84 14.39
N SER A 74 -13.98 9.66 13.89
CA SER A 74 -15.08 9.44 12.97
C SER A 74 -15.54 7.98 12.99
N PHE A 75 -16.71 7.75 12.38
CA PHE A 75 -17.32 6.44 12.23
C PHE A 75 -17.65 6.18 10.75
N TYR A 76 -17.07 5.14 10.18
CA TYR A 76 -17.18 4.88 8.74
C TYR A 76 -17.53 3.44 8.40
N THR A 77 -18.12 3.27 7.21
CA THR A 77 -18.48 1.97 6.61
C THR A 77 -17.79 1.72 5.26
N LEU A 78 -16.84 2.58 4.90
CA LEU A 78 -16.25 2.68 3.55
C LEU A 78 -15.51 1.42 3.07
N TYR A 79 -15.08 0.55 4.00
CA TYR A 79 -14.37 -0.69 3.68
C TYR A 79 -15.25 -1.94 3.70
N THR A 80 -16.57 -1.73 3.66
CA THR A 80 -17.52 -2.74 3.19
C THR A 80 -17.09 -3.21 1.80
N ARG A 81 -17.08 -4.52 1.60
CA ARG A 81 -16.43 -5.19 0.47
C ARG A 81 -17.33 -6.25 -0.14
N LEU A 82 -17.27 -6.34 -1.46
CA LEU A 82 -17.94 -7.37 -2.24
C LEU A 82 -16.94 -7.98 -3.23
N GLY A 83 -16.98 -9.29 -3.39
CA GLY A 83 -16.10 -10.00 -4.30
C GLY A 83 -16.73 -11.24 -4.91
N LEU A 84 -16.18 -11.63 -6.06
CA LEU A 84 -16.56 -12.81 -6.82
C LEU A 84 -15.29 -13.54 -7.25
N ASP A 85 -15.13 -14.76 -6.75
CA ASP A 85 -14.15 -15.70 -7.26
C ASP A 85 -14.80 -16.60 -8.31
N VAL A 86 -14.15 -16.74 -9.47
CA VAL A 86 -14.61 -17.57 -10.58
C VAL A 86 -13.54 -18.63 -10.86
N LYS A 87 -13.93 -19.90 -10.88
CA LYS A 87 -13.14 -20.96 -11.51
C LYS A 87 -13.75 -21.23 -12.88
N GLY A 88 -12.93 -21.26 -13.92
CA GLY A 88 -13.38 -21.45 -15.30
C GLY A 88 -12.92 -22.78 -15.90
N PRO A 89 -13.33 -23.05 -17.15
CA PRO A 89 -12.87 -24.21 -17.89
C PRO A 89 -11.35 -24.15 -18.11
N LYS A 90 -10.73 -25.31 -18.28
CA LYS A 90 -9.28 -25.38 -18.55
C LYS A 90 -8.95 -24.68 -19.87
N LEU A 91 -7.83 -23.96 -19.90
CA LEU A 91 -7.22 -23.46 -21.12
C LEU A 91 -6.03 -24.38 -21.45
N GLY A 92 -6.26 -25.37 -22.31
CA GLY A 92 -5.33 -26.47 -22.51
C GLY A 92 -5.10 -27.25 -21.20
N ARG A 93 -3.87 -27.25 -20.68
CA ARG A 93 -3.53 -27.88 -19.39
C ARG A 93 -3.67 -26.94 -18.18
N ALA A 94 -3.90 -25.65 -18.40
CA ALA A 94 -3.98 -24.67 -17.32
C ALA A 94 -5.36 -24.69 -16.66
N MET A 95 -5.39 -24.73 -15.32
CA MET A 95 -6.58 -24.37 -14.55
C MET A 95 -6.79 -22.86 -14.64
N THR A 96 -7.99 -22.42 -15.02
CA THR A 96 -8.30 -21.00 -15.14
C THR A 96 -9.09 -20.52 -13.94
N SER A 97 -8.78 -19.31 -13.48
CA SER A 97 -9.55 -18.63 -12.45
C SER A 97 -9.54 -17.12 -12.69
N ALA A 98 -10.55 -16.43 -12.17
CA ALA A 98 -10.63 -14.99 -12.19
C ALA A 98 -11.19 -14.47 -10.86
N LYS A 99 -10.90 -13.21 -10.55
CA LYS A 99 -11.36 -12.53 -9.35
C LYS A 99 -11.72 -11.10 -9.67
N VAL A 100 -12.88 -10.65 -9.18
CA VAL A 100 -13.23 -9.23 -9.09
C VAL A 100 -13.61 -8.92 -7.65
N GLU A 101 -13.05 -7.86 -7.08
CA GLU A 101 -13.36 -7.39 -5.74
C GLU A 101 -13.40 -5.86 -5.71
N ALA A 102 -14.37 -5.29 -5.01
CA ALA A 102 -14.54 -3.85 -4.84
C ALA A 102 -14.87 -3.46 -3.38
N ASP A 103 -14.63 -2.20 -3.04
CA ASP A 103 -15.11 -1.56 -1.80
C ASP A 103 -15.66 -0.15 -2.07
N PHE A 104 -16.16 0.51 -1.03
CA PHE A 104 -16.79 1.83 -1.10
C PHE A 104 -15.88 2.97 -0.64
N ARG A 105 -14.56 2.74 -0.59
CA ARG A 105 -13.57 3.76 -0.20
C ARG A 105 -13.55 4.95 -1.17
N GLY A 106 -13.88 4.72 -2.43
CA GLY A 106 -13.80 5.74 -3.47
C GLY A 106 -12.39 6.20 -3.80
N SER A 107 -12.26 7.46 -4.23
CA SER A 107 -11.00 8.05 -4.71
C SER A 107 -10.78 9.44 -4.12
N GLY A 108 -9.56 9.71 -3.64
CA GLY A 108 -9.20 11.00 -3.04
C GLY A 108 -10.09 11.35 -1.84
N THR A 109 -10.84 12.45 -1.98
CA THR A 109 -11.82 12.96 -0.99
C THR A 109 -13.26 12.57 -1.33
N SER A 110 -13.50 11.87 -2.45
CA SER A 110 -14.83 11.39 -2.85
C SER A 110 -15.09 10.00 -2.27
N TYR A 111 -15.67 9.98 -1.07
CA TYR A 111 -16.05 8.76 -0.37
C TYR A 111 -17.37 8.16 -0.88
N SER A 112 -17.68 6.93 -0.47
CA SER A 112 -18.92 6.22 -0.81
C SER A 112 -19.10 5.93 -2.31
N THR A 113 -17.99 5.82 -3.04
CA THR A 113 -17.98 5.39 -4.45
C THR A 113 -17.27 4.05 -4.60
N ILE A 114 -17.68 3.26 -5.60
CA ILE A 114 -17.10 1.94 -5.86
C ILE A 114 -15.65 2.10 -6.31
N ARG A 115 -14.75 1.44 -5.58
CA ARG A 115 -13.34 1.34 -5.92
C ARG A 115 -12.97 -0.11 -6.21
N LEU A 116 -12.32 -0.32 -7.36
CA LEU A 116 -11.77 -1.61 -7.72
C LEU A 116 -10.61 -2.00 -6.81
N ARG A 117 -10.61 -3.20 -6.24
CA ARG A 117 -9.49 -3.74 -5.46
C ARG A 117 -8.73 -4.76 -6.27
N HIS A 118 -9.42 -5.85 -6.64
CA HIS A 118 -8.87 -6.92 -7.45
C HIS A 118 -9.66 -7.05 -8.76
N ALA A 119 -8.95 -7.23 -9.87
CA ALA A 119 -9.50 -7.62 -11.16
C ALA A 119 -8.39 -8.34 -11.93
N TYR A 120 -8.37 -9.66 -11.88
CA TYR A 120 -7.35 -10.44 -12.57
C TYR A 120 -7.88 -11.79 -13.03
N LEU A 121 -7.18 -12.37 -13.99
CA LEU A 121 -7.26 -13.79 -14.33
C LEU A 121 -5.95 -14.49 -13.98
N ASN A 122 -6.01 -15.80 -13.76
CA ASN A 122 -4.86 -16.62 -13.41
C ASN A 122 -4.93 -17.97 -14.13
N LEU A 123 -3.82 -18.35 -14.75
CA LEU A 123 -3.59 -19.64 -15.40
C LEU A 123 -2.61 -20.44 -14.55
N ASP A 124 -3.01 -21.62 -14.10
CA ASP A 124 -2.22 -22.45 -13.18
C ASP A 124 -1.95 -23.85 -13.77
N TRP A 125 -0.67 -24.18 -13.92
CA TRP A 125 -0.14 -25.47 -14.41
C TRP A 125 0.42 -26.34 -13.26
N GLY A 126 0.07 -26.05 -12.01
CA GLY A 126 0.50 -26.77 -10.81
C GLY A 126 1.84 -26.29 -10.27
N ARG A 127 2.90 -26.30 -11.09
CA ARG A 127 4.21 -25.72 -10.70
C ARG A 127 4.37 -24.28 -11.14
N SER A 128 3.75 -23.91 -12.26
CA SER A 128 3.84 -22.58 -12.84
C SER A 128 2.49 -21.92 -12.82
N ALA A 129 2.45 -20.62 -12.52
CA ALA A 129 1.22 -19.83 -12.61
C ALA A 129 1.49 -18.47 -13.24
N LEU A 130 0.60 -18.03 -14.13
CA LEU A 130 0.60 -16.70 -14.75
C LEU A 130 -0.65 -15.94 -14.35
N LEU A 131 -0.47 -14.79 -13.71
CA LEU A 131 -1.52 -13.86 -13.33
C LEU A 131 -1.46 -12.62 -14.23
N LEU A 132 -2.62 -12.19 -14.73
CA LEU A 132 -2.78 -10.98 -15.53
C LEU A 132 -3.89 -10.12 -14.92
N GLY A 133 -3.55 -8.89 -14.50
CA GLY A 133 -4.52 -7.90 -14.01
C GLY A 133 -4.12 -7.25 -12.70
N GLN A 134 -5.06 -6.56 -12.04
CA GLN A 134 -4.82 -5.83 -10.82
C GLN A 134 -4.96 -6.71 -9.57
N THR A 135 -3.89 -6.77 -8.78
CA THR A 135 -3.89 -7.39 -7.45
C THR A 135 -2.87 -6.72 -6.54
N TRP A 136 -2.64 -7.27 -5.34
CA TRP A 136 -1.60 -6.80 -4.43
C TRP A 136 -0.23 -6.70 -5.12
N HIS A 137 0.46 -5.60 -4.87
CA HIS A 137 1.85 -5.44 -5.24
C HIS A 137 2.68 -6.56 -4.61
N PRO A 138 3.65 -7.17 -5.31
CA PRO A 138 4.48 -8.24 -4.72
C PRO A 138 5.19 -7.84 -3.43
N LEU A 139 5.59 -6.57 -3.26
CA LEU A 139 6.14 -6.05 -1.99
C LEU A 139 5.16 -6.14 -0.80
N PHE A 140 3.84 -6.16 -1.05
CA PHE A 140 2.87 -6.47 0.01
C PHE A 140 3.06 -7.93 0.50
N GLY A 141 3.19 -8.86 -0.46
CA GLY A 141 3.60 -10.25 -0.23
C GLY A 141 2.61 -11.11 0.57
N ASP A 142 2.98 -12.37 0.79
CA ASP A 142 2.21 -13.34 1.60
C ASP A 142 2.49 -13.18 3.12
N VAL A 143 3.38 -12.25 3.48
CA VAL A 143 3.72 -11.86 4.85
C VAL A 143 3.33 -10.40 5.04
N SER A 144 2.23 -10.19 5.77
CA SER A 144 1.67 -8.89 6.12
C SER A 144 1.09 -8.92 7.54
N PRO A 145 1.02 -7.78 8.25
CA PRO A 145 0.49 -7.72 9.61
C PRO A 145 -0.99 -8.14 9.71
N GLN A 146 -1.33 -8.81 10.80
CA GLN A 146 -2.70 -8.98 11.27
C GLN A 146 -2.99 -7.88 12.30
N ILE A 147 -3.46 -6.74 11.81
CA ILE A 147 -3.91 -5.62 12.64
C ILE A 147 -5.30 -5.15 12.20
N LEU A 148 -6.04 -4.50 13.09
CA LEU A 148 -7.35 -3.90 12.78
C LEU A 148 -7.20 -2.66 11.91
N ASN A 149 -6.15 -1.85 12.08
CA ASN A 149 -5.94 -0.65 11.28
C ASN A 149 -5.96 -0.94 9.77
N LEU A 150 -6.69 -0.11 9.02
CA LEU A 150 -6.86 -0.29 7.57
C LEU A 150 -5.60 0.01 6.77
N SER A 151 -4.61 0.67 7.39
CA SER A 151 -3.29 0.83 6.79
C SER A 151 -2.49 -0.47 6.70
N VAL A 152 -2.89 -1.52 7.44
CA VAL A 152 -2.22 -2.84 7.50
C VAL A 152 -0.72 -2.68 7.73
N GLY A 153 -0.37 -1.72 8.58
CA GLY A 153 1.00 -1.42 8.97
C GLY A 153 1.72 -0.43 8.05
N ALA A 154 1.09 0.21 7.06
CA ALA A 154 1.73 1.35 6.39
C ALA A 154 1.95 2.52 7.38
N PRO A 155 3.05 3.29 7.26
CA PRO A 155 4.08 3.24 6.22
C PRO A 155 5.18 2.19 6.46
N PHE A 156 5.04 1.31 7.45
CA PHE A 156 6.03 0.27 7.79
C PHE A 156 6.01 -0.91 6.81
N GLN A 157 4.81 -1.32 6.40
CA GLN A 157 4.51 -2.36 5.43
C GLN A 157 4.16 -1.73 4.07
N PRO A 158 4.78 -2.16 2.96
CA PRO A 158 4.36 -1.74 1.63
C PRO A 158 2.87 -2.04 1.40
N PHE A 159 2.10 -1.03 1.00
CA PHE A 159 0.66 -1.11 0.77
C PHE A 159 0.31 -0.55 -0.60
N SER A 160 0.11 -1.46 -1.57
CA SER A 160 -0.31 -1.09 -2.93
C SER A 160 -1.00 -2.23 -3.65
N ARG A 161 -1.87 -1.86 -4.58
CA ARG A 161 -2.45 -2.74 -5.59
C ARG A 161 -2.20 -2.13 -6.96
N ALA A 162 -1.81 -2.98 -7.90
CA ALA A 162 -1.31 -2.55 -9.19
C ALA A 162 -1.66 -3.58 -10.27
N PRO A 163 -2.08 -3.13 -11.47
CA PRO A 163 -2.07 -3.95 -12.67
C PRO A 163 -0.70 -4.57 -12.90
N GLN A 164 -0.65 -5.88 -13.07
CA GLN A 164 0.61 -6.61 -13.21
C GLN A 164 0.46 -7.83 -14.11
N ILE A 165 1.57 -8.19 -14.73
CA ILE A 165 1.82 -9.51 -15.31
C ILE A 165 2.76 -10.20 -14.32
N ARG A 166 2.29 -11.25 -13.66
CA ARG A 166 3.07 -11.95 -12.63
C ARG A 166 3.18 -13.43 -12.94
N TYR A 167 4.42 -13.91 -13.01
CA TYR A 167 4.74 -15.31 -13.10
C TYR A 167 5.21 -15.86 -11.76
N ARG A 168 4.78 -17.07 -11.41
CA ARG A 168 5.24 -17.80 -10.24
C ARG A 168 5.67 -19.20 -10.63
N TYR A 169 6.76 -19.68 -10.02
CA TYR A 169 7.23 -21.04 -10.14
C TYR A 169 7.48 -21.64 -8.75
N THR A 170 6.82 -22.77 -8.46
CA THR A 170 6.88 -23.44 -7.16
C THR A 170 7.49 -24.83 -7.29
N HIS A 171 8.51 -25.12 -6.48
CA HIS A 171 9.14 -26.43 -6.40
C HIS A 171 9.71 -26.71 -5.00
N LYS A 172 9.32 -27.83 -4.39
CA LYS A 172 9.84 -28.32 -3.09
C LYS A 172 9.87 -27.23 -1.99
N GLY A 173 8.78 -26.46 -1.87
CA GLY A 173 8.66 -25.38 -0.88
C GLY A 173 9.22 -24.03 -1.33
N PHE A 174 10.08 -23.98 -2.35
CA PHE A 174 10.52 -22.72 -2.95
C PHE A 174 9.48 -22.17 -3.91
N GLN A 175 9.26 -20.85 -3.89
CA GLN A 175 8.40 -20.11 -4.80
C GLN A 175 9.17 -18.91 -5.34
N LEU A 176 9.53 -18.96 -6.62
CA LEU A 176 10.06 -17.81 -7.36
C LEU A 176 8.90 -16.97 -7.88
N THR A 177 8.97 -15.65 -7.73
CA THR A 177 7.99 -14.69 -8.24
C THR A 177 8.69 -13.65 -9.10
N GLY A 178 8.24 -13.46 -10.34
CA GLY A 178 8.63 -12.37 -11.21
C GLY A 178 7.40 -11.57 -11.65
N ALA A 179 7.48 -10.24 -11.67
CA ALA A 179 6.36 -9.41 -12.12
C ALA A 179 6.80 -8.16 -12.88
N ALA A 180 6.00 -7.77 -13.88
CA ALA A 180 6.01 -6.44 -14.51
C ALA A 180 4.73 -5.70 -14.11
N ILE A 181 4.85 -4.46 -13.66
CA ILE A 181 3.84 -3.77 -12.84
C ILE A 181 3.62 -2.35 -13.36
N TRP A 182 2.35 -1.92 -13.40
CA TRP A 182 1.93 -0.57 -13.75
C TRP A 182 1.13 0.07 -12.62
N GLN A 183 1.11 1.39 -12.57
CA GLN A 183 0.45 2.15 -11.52
C GLN A 183 -0.92 2.65 -11.98
N SER A 184 -1.96 2.44 -11.16
CA SER A 184 -3.34 2.88 -11.46
C SER A 184 -3.97 3.68 -10.31
N GLN A 185 -3.90 3.16 -9.08
CA GLN A 185 -4.53 3.75 -7.89
C GLN A 185 -3.52 4.27 -6.89
N TYR A 186 -2.45 3.50 -6.68
CA TYR A 186 -1.30 3.89 -5.87
C TYR A 186 -0.23 4.36 -6.84
N LEU A 187 0.10 5.64 -6.74
CA LEU A 187 0.89 6.35 -7.73
C LEU A 187 2.14 6.92 -7.07
N SER A 188 3.24 6.96 -7.81
CA SER A 188 4.45 7.65 -7.38
C SER A 188 4.18 9.14 -7.18
N GLN A 189 4.82 9.70 -6.15
CA GLN A 189 4.91 11.14 -5.93
C GLN A 189 6.00 11.76 -6.81
N GLY A 190 5.78 12.99 -7.28
CA GLY A 190 6.74 13.73 -8.09
C GLY A 190 6.35 15.21 -8.23
N ILE A 191 6.85 15.88 -9.27
CA ILE A 191 6.69 17.32 -9.50
C ILE A 191 5.23 17.79 -9.53
N VAL A 192 4.35 17.04 -10.19
CA VAL A 192 2.91 17.35 -10.29
C VAL A 192 2.07 16.65 -9.21
N GLY A 193 2.71 16.19 -8.12
CA GLY A 193 2.08 15.36 -7.09
C GLY A 193 1.92 13.90 -7.52
N LYS A 194 0.95 13.19 -6.94
CA LYS A 194 0.68 11.77 -7.22
C LYS A 194 0.16 11.60 -8.65
N SER A 195 0.91 10.92 -9.50
CA SER A 195 0.50 10.76 -10.90
C SER A 195 1.06 9.52 -11.59
N GLN A 196 0.25 8.94 -12.48
CA GLN A 196 0.67 7.90 -13.43
C GLN A 196 1.56 8.45 -14.56
N THR A 197 1.63 9.77 -14.74
CA THR A 197 2.39 10.40 -15.83
C THR A 197 3.86 9.99 -15.81
N TYR A 198 4.47 9.85 -14.62
CA TYR A 198 5.90 9.54 -14.53
C TYR A 198 6.25 8.15 -15.06
N ILE A 199 5.46 7.13 -14.71
CA ILE A 199 5.68 5.76 -15.20
C ILE A 199 5.27 5.63 -16.67
N LYS A 200 4.20 6.32 -17.10
CA LYS A 200 3.78 6.37 -18.51
C LYS A 200 4.86 6.97 -19.41
N ASN A 201 5.40 8.12 -19.02
CA ASN A 201 6.47 8.79 -19.73
C ASN A 201 7.76 7.94 -19.77
N SER A 202 7.97 7.11 -18.74
CA SER A 202 9.13 6.22 -18.69
C SER A 202 9.10 5.10 -19.74
N CYS A 203 7.89 4.66 -20.13
CA CYS A 203 7.63 3.47 -20.96
C CYS A 203 8.28 2.19 -20.43
N VAL A 204 8.59 2.12 -19.13
CA VAL A 204 9.19 0.97 -18.47
C VAL A 204 8.28 0.59 -17.29
N PRO A 205 7.75 -0.64 -17.22
CA PRO A 205 7.02 -1.08 -16.05
C PRO A 205 7.96 -1.19 -14.84
N GLU A 206 7.39 -1.16 -13.65
CA GLU A 206 8.09 -1.57 -12.44
C GLU A 206 8.32 -3.09 -12.50
N PHE A 207 9.51 -3.54 -12.11
CA PHE A 207 9.87 -4.96 -12.11
C PHE A 207 10.08 -5.45 -10.67
N TYR A 208 9.58 -6.64 -10.38
CA TYR A 208 9.81 -7.32 -9.11
C TYR A 208 10.34 -8.72 -9.33
N LEU A 209 11.32 -9.12 -8.52
CA LEU A 209 11.82 -10.49 -8.42
C LEU A 209 11.90 -10.88 -6.94
N GLY A 210 11.35 -12.01 -6.56
CA GLY A 210 11.43 -12.50 -5.18
C GLY A 210 11.43 -14.01 -5.07
N LEU A 211 11.95 -14.52 -3.96
CA LEU A 211 12.07 -15.93 -3.64
C LEU A 211 11.55 -16.18 -2.22
N ASP A 212 10.55 -17.03 -2.09
CA ASP A 212 10.04 -17.49 -0.80
C ASP A 212 10.37 -18.97 -0.60
N TYR A 213 10.68 -19.36 0.62
CA TYR A 213 10.67 -20.74 1.10
C TYR A 213 9.51 -20.95 2.06
N LYS A 214 8.69 -21.98 1.81
CA LYS A 214 7.47 -22.29 2.55
C LYS A 214 7.51 -23.73 3.04
N ALA A 215 7.53 -23.94 4.35
CA ALA A 215 7.52 -25.26 4.98
C ALA A 215 7.00 -25.22 6.43
N ASN A 216 6.17 -26.18 6.83
CA ASN A 216 5.79 -26.42 8.23
C ASN A 216 5.32 -25.16 9.01
N GLY A 217 4.48 -24.34 8.37
CA GLY A 217 3.97 -23.09 8.95
C GLY A 217 4.89 -21.87 8.79
N TRP A 218 6.11 -22.06 8.30
CA TRP A 218 7.05 -21.00 7.98
C TRP A 218 6.91 -20.49 6.56
N ILE A 219 7.11 -19.17 6.40
CA ILE A 219 7.44 -18.51 5.15
C ILE A 219 8.65 -17.62 5.45
N ALA A 220 9.74 -17.77 4.69
CA ALA A 220 10.87 -16.84 4.73
C ALA A 220 11.27 -16.50 3.31
N GLY A 221 11.54 -15.23 3.03
CA GLY A 221 11.80 -14.80 1.67
C GLY A 221 12.48 -13.45 1.59
N ALA A 222 12.87 -13.11 0.36
CA ALA A 222 13.43 -11.82 0.02
C ALA A 222 13.03 -11.42 -1.39
N GLY A 223 13.04 -10.12 -1.65
CA GLY A 223 12.62 -9.53 -2.91
C GLY A 223 13.44 -8.30 -3.29
N ILE A 224 13.50 -8.05 -4.60
CA ILE A 224 14.11 -6.88 -5.21
C ILE A 224 13.08 -6.26 -6.14
N GLU A 225 12.99 -4.94 -6.10
CA GLU A 225 12.08 -4.14 -6.91
C GLU A 225 12.90 -3.09 -7.68
N LEU A 226 12.55 -2.87 -8.94
CA LEU A 226 13.12 -1.84 -9.82
C LEU A 226 12.00 -0.93 -10.34
N LEU A 227 12.10 0.35 -10.00
CA LEU A 227 11.20 1.39 -10.48
C LEU A 227 11.98 2.34 -11.39
N SER A 228 11.46 2.62 -12.58
CA SER A 228 11.99 3.67 -13.44
C SER A 228 10.92 4.69 -13.77
N LEU A 229 11.19 5.95 -13.49
CA LEU A 229 10.27 7.07 -13.73
C LEU A 229 10.92 8.11 -14.62
N LYS A 230 10.10 8.80 -15.41
CA LYS A 230 10.47 10.08 -16.04
C LYS A 230 9.71 11.23 -15.38
N PRO A 231 10.36 11.98 -14.47
CA PRO A 231 9.69 13.05 -13.73
C PRO A 231 9.18 14.17 -14.64
N ARG A 232 9.93 14.54 -15.67
CA ARG A 232 9.55 15.51 -16.71
C ARG A 232 9.94 15.04 -18.11
N THR A 233 9.26 15.57 -19.11
CA THR A 233 9.59 15.41 -20.55
C THR A 233 9.96 16.74 -21.21
N GLU A 234 9.67 17.84 -20.54
CA GLU A 234 10.02 19.20 -20.93
C GLU A 234 10.43 20.01 -19.69
N SER A 235 11.23 21.04 -19.92
CA SER A 235 11.62 22.05 -18.96
C SER A 235 11.45 23.43 -19.58
N LYS A 236 11.22 24.43 -18.72
CA LYS A 236 11.14 25.84 -19.11
C LYS A 236 12.26 26.59 -18.42
N VAL A 237 13.06 27.32 -19.19
CA VAL A 237 14.08 28.23 -18.69
C VAL A 237 13.85 29.55 -19.40
N GLU A 238 13.60 30.61 -18.63
CA GLU A 238 13.09 31.89 -19.14
C GLU A 238 11.84 31.65 -20.03
N ASP A 239 11.82 32.19 -21.25
CA ASP A 239 10.71 32.04 -22.19
C ASP A 239 10.88 30.84 -23.15
N GLN A 240 11.93 30.03 -22.97
CA GLN A 240 12.24 28.90 -23.85
C GLN A 240 11.79 27.56 -23.26
N VAL A 241 11.29 26.68 -24.13
CA VAL A 241 10.90 25.30 -23.77
C VAL A 241 11.90 24.33 -24.35
N TYR A 242 12.47 23.48 -23.49
CA TYR A 242 13.42 22.45 -23.87
C TYR A 242 12.81 21.07 -23.70
N LYS A 243 13.04 20.19 -24.67
CA LYS A 243 12.79 18.76 -24.51
C LYS A 243 13.90 18.16 -23.64
N VAL A 244 13.52 17.44 -22.59
CA VAL A 244 14.47 16.80 -21.66
C VAL A 244 14.24 15.30 -21.59
N ASN A 245 15.27 14.55 -21.21
CA ASN A 245 15.22 13.10 -21.08
C ASN A 245 15.62 12.67 -19.66
N GLU A 246 14.96 13.26 -18.68
CA GLU A 246 15.24 13.01 -17.28
C GLU A 246 14.69 11.66 -16.85
N ARG A 247 15.46 10.92 -16.05
CA ARG A 247 15.05 9.62 -15.53
C ARG A 247 15.59 9.41 -14.13
N ILE A 248 14.78 8.77 -13.31
CA ILE A 248 15.23 8.17 -12.05
C ILE A 248 14.91 6.69 -12.08
N THR A 249 15.93 5.86 -11.92
CA THR A 249 15.78 4.41 -11.79
C THR A 249 16.29 4.01 -10.42
N THR A 250 15.47 3.30 -9.66
CA THR A 250 15.75 2.94 -8.28
C THR A 250 15.66 1.43 -8.08
N LEU A 251 16.38 0.95 -7.08
CA LEU A 251 16.29 -0.42 -6.59
C LEU A 251 15.88 -0.40 -5.12
N SER A 252 14.91 -1.24 -4.78
CA SER A 252 14.46 -1.47 -3.42
C SER A 252 14.60 -2.94 -3.06
N TYR A 253 14.82 -3.22 -1.78
CA TYR A 253 15.08 -4.57 -1.28
C TYR A 253 14.16 -4.86 -0.10
N GLU A 254 13.67 -6.09 0.01
CA GLU A 254 12.90 -6.54 1.16
C GLU A 254 13.32 -7.93 1.62
N GLY A 255 13.15 -8.18 2.92
CA GLY A 255 13.30 -9.49 3.53
C GLY A 255 12.19 -9.69 4.54
N HIS A 256 11.60 -10.88 4.56
CA HIS A 256 10.46 -11.17 5.41
C HIS A 256 10.50 -12.59 5.98
N VAL A 257 9.85 -12.75 7.12
CA VAL A 257 9.62 -14.05 7.76
C VAL A 257 8.25 -14.08 8.41
N LYS A 258 7.62 -15.24 8.37
CA LYS A 258 6.38 -15.53 9.08
C LYS A 258 6.43 -16.95 9.61
N TYR A 259 6.05 -17.12 10.86
CA TYR A 259 5.61 -18.39 11.42
C TYR A 259 4.12 -18.32 11.72
N SER A 260 3.37 -19.33 11.31
CA SER A 260 1.97 -19.46 11.69
C SER A 260 1.56 -20.90 11.89
N ASN A 261 0.81 -21.16 12.96
CA ASN A 261 0.13 -22.42 13.21
C ASN A 261 -1.33 -22.15 13.64
N LYS A 262 -1.96 -23.11 14.31
CA LYS A 262 -3.35 -22.98 14.77
C LYS A 262 -3.58 -21.78 15.70
N ASP A 263 -2.62 -21.48 16.56
CA ASP A 263 -2.75 -20.49 17.63
C ASP A 263 -1.82 -19.30 17.44
N TRP A 264 -0.65 -19.50 16.85
CA TRP A 264 0.36 -18.47 16.70
C TRP A 264 0.37 -17.88 15.30
N PHE A 265 0.54 -16.56 15.26
CA PHE A 265 1.02 -15.83 14.11
C PHE A 265 2.16 -14.92 14.56
N VAL A 266 3.33 -15.07 13.96
CA VAL A 266 4.49 -14.20 14.16
C VAL A 266 4.99 -13.81 12.78
N GLY A 267 4.97 -12.53 12.46
CA GLY A 267 5.43 -12.01 11.18
C GLY A 267 6.38 -10.84 11.36
N ALA A 268 7.40 -10.75 10.53
CA ALA A 268 8.27 -9.60 10.45
C ALA A 268 8.69 -9.34 9.01
N LYS A 269 8.96 -8.07 8.69
CA LYS A 269 9.53 -7.66 7.40
C LYS A 269 10.40 -6.44 7.58
N THR A 270 11.45 -6.36 6.77
CA THR A 270 12.26 -5.16 6.58
C THR A 270 12.30 -4.80 5.10
N VAL A 271 12.30 -3.50 4.80
CA VAL A 271 12.36 -2.94 3.45
C VAL A 271 13.37 -1.80 3.44
N LEU A 272 14.38 -1.89 2.57
CA LEU A 272 15.21 -0.75 2.19
C LEU A 272 14.67 -0.20 0.87
N GLY A 273 13.80 0.81 0.99
CA GLY A 273 13.12 1.43 -0.13
C GLY A 273 13.91 2.58 -0.74
N SER A 274 13.99 2.64 -2.06
CA SER A 274 14.52 3.79 -2.80
C SER A 274 13.39 4.38 -3.64
N ASN A 275 12.73 5.44 -3.15
CA ASN A 275 11.53 6.03 -3.77
C ASN A 275 10.34 5.05 -3.95
N LEU A 276 9.82 4.51 -2.84
CA LEU A 276 8.68 3.58 -2.84
C LEU A 276 7.31 4.25 -2.57
N THR A 277 7.12 5.49 -2.99
CA THR A 277 5.92 6.27 -2.65
C THR A 277 4.63 5.68 -3.24
N GLN A 278 4.71 4.95 -4.35
CA GLN A 278 3.62 4.16 -4.94
C GLN A 278 3.19 2.96 -4.08
N THR A 279 3.91 2.67 -3.00
CA THR A 279 3.56 1.64 -2.02
C THR A 279 3.07 2.21 -0.69
N SER A 280 2.65 3.48 -0.67
CA SER A 280 2.24 4.18 0.55
C SER A 280 3.35 4.25 1.62
N MET A 281 4.60 4.03 1.23
CA MET A 281 5.77 4.21 2.07
C MET A 281 6.26 5.66 2.03
N LEU A 282 7.06 6.03 3.03
CA LEU A 282 7.84 7.27 3.01
C LEU A 282 8.96 7.21 1.97
N GLY A 283 9.48 8.38 1.61
CA GLY A 283 10.59 8.54 0.69
C GLY A 283 10.20 9.44 -0.48
N GLY A 284 10.90 9.30 -1.59
CA GLY A 284 10.79 10.20 -2.73
C GLY A 284 12.11 10.37 -3.44
N PHE A 285 12.30 11.51 -4.08
CA PHE A 285 13.57 11.87 -4.70
C PHE A 285 13.81 13.38 -4.64
N GLY A 286 15.07 13.77 -4.70
CA GLY A 286 15.51 15.16 -4.79
C GLY A 286 16.29 15.44 -6.07
N ILE A 287 16.52 16.72 -6.36
CA ILE A 287 17.30 17.17 -7.50
C ILE A 287 18.78 17.10 -7.14
N LYS A 288 19.56 16.33 -7.92
CA LYS A 288 21.02 16.21 -7.79
C LYS A 288 21.77 17.34 -8.50
N SER A 289 21.32 17.70 -9.71
CA SER A 289 21.95 18.76 -10.50
C SER A 289 20.97 19.28 -11.54
N ILE A 290 21.18 20.52 -11.99
CA ILE A 290 20.38 21.19 -13.01
C ILE A 290 21.33 21.66 -14.11
N ASP A 291 21.03 21.38 -15.36
CA ASP A 291 21.69 22.00 -16.51
C ASP A 291 21.22 23.45 -16.64
N ASN A 292 22.14 24.42 -16.60
CA ASN A 292 21.78 25.84 -16.58
C ASN A 292 21.18 26.32 -17.92
N ARG A 293 21.47 25.64 -19.04
CA ARG A 293 20.99 26.03 -20.37
C ARG A 293 19.60 25.47 -20.63
N THR A 294 19.39 24.19 -20.33
CA THR A 294 18.13 23.51 -20.68
C THR A 294 17.19 23.39 -19.49
N GLY A 295 17.68 23.53 -18.26
CA GLY A 295 16.93 23.22 -17.05
C GLY A 295 16.74 21.72 -16.82
N GLU A 296 17.44 20.86 -17.57
CA GLU A 296 17.40 19.40 -17.42
C GLU A 296 17.94 18.99 -16.05
N GLN A 297 17.18 18.15 -15.35
CA GLN A 297 17.47 17.73 -13.99
C GLN A 297 17.95 16.28 -13.92
N LYS A 298 18.98 16.06 -13.11
CA LYS A 298 19.33 14.73 -12.61
C LYS A 298 18.76 14.58 -11.20
N TYR A 299 18.35 13.37 -10.85
CA TYR A 299 17.70 13.09 -9.57
C TYR A 299 18.46 12.05 -8.75
N THR A 300 18.28 12.08 -7.43
CA THR A 300 18.79 11.05 -6.50
C THR A 300 17.65 10.61 -5.57
N PRO A 301 17.45 9.30 -5.34
CA PRO A 301 16.35 8.82 -4.51
C PRO A 301 16.64 9.02 -3.03
N ILE A 302 15.60 9.36 -2.26
CA ILE A 302 15.62 9.29 -0.81
C ILE A 302 15.42 7.83 -0.42
N ARG A 303 16.38 7.30 0.36
CA ARG A 303 16.33 5.93 0.88
C ARG A 303 15.68 5.90 2.25
N VAL A 304 14.82 4.92 2.46
CA VAL A 304 14.12 4.71 3.72
C VAL A 304 14.27 3.26 4.13
N SER A 305 14.74 3.03 5.37
CA SER A 305 14.71 1.73 6.01
C SER A 305 13.41 1.61 6.81
N SER A 306 12.63 0.57 6.55
CA SER A 306 11.34 0.33 7.19
C SER A 306 11.31 -1.09 7.72
N SER A 307 10.82 -1.30 8.95
CA SER A 307 10.72 -2.63 9.55
C SER A 307 9.48 -2.74 10.44
N TRP A 308 8.91 -3.94 10.52
CA TRP A 308 7.82 -4.22 11.46
C TRP A 308 7.88 -5.64 12.01
N LEU A 309 7.26 -5.82 13.18
CA LEU A 309 7.01 -7.09 13.86
C LEU A 309 5.53 -7.14 14.28
N ASN A 310 4.89 -8.27 14.05
CA ASN A 310 3.53 -8.53 14.51
C ASN A 310 3.44 -9.92 15.15
N VAL A 311 2.91 -9.99 16.37
CA VAL A 311 2.69 -11.23 17.09
C VAL A 311 1.23 -11.28 17.50
N VAL A 312 0.54 -12.38 17.17
CA VAL A 312 -0.86 -12.61 17.51
C VAL A 312 -1.00 -14.04 18.04
N TYR A 313 -1.78 -14.20 19.11
CA TYR A 313 -2.00 -15.50 19.76
C TYR A 313 -3.49 -15.80 19.89
N GLY A 314 -3.89 -17.05 19.66
CA GLY A 314 -5.25 -17.55 19.85
C GLY A 314 -6.09 -17.58 18.57
N GLN A 315 -7.34 -18.04 18.71
CA GLN A 315 -8.28 -18.23 17.60
C GLN A 315 -9.56 -17.41 17.77
N LYS A 316 -10.26 -17.62 18.90
CA LYS A 316 -11.51 -16.93 19.23
C LYS A 316 -11.22 -15.55 19.81
N TRP A 317 -10.49 -15.52 20.92
CA TRP A 317 -9.87 -14.31 21.44
C TRP A 317 -8.46 -14.26 20.90
N LYS A 318 -8.14 -13.17 20.19
CA LYS A 318 -6.84 -12.97 19.55
C LYS A 318 -6.23 -11.65 20.02
N PRO A 319 -5.53 -11.63 21.16
CA PRO A 319 -4.62 -10.55 21.47
C PRO A 319 -3.49 -10.49 20.44
N GLY A 320 -3.07 -9.28 20.10
CA GLY A 320 -1.96 -9.03 19.18
C GLY A 320 -1.16 -7.80 19.57
N ILE A 321 0.11 -7.79 19.18
CA ILE A 321 0.99 -6.62 19.26
C ILE A 321 1.58 -6.31 17.89
N PHE A 322 1.76 -5.03 17.61
CA PHE A 322 2.39 -4.54 16.40
C PHE A 322 3.45 -3.50 16.75
N LEU A 323 4.67 -3.69 16.22
CA LEU A 323 5.76 -2.74 16.33
C LEU A 323 6.21 -2.36 14.92
N GLY A 324 6.42 -1.07 14.67
CA GLY A 324 6.91 -0.57 13.40
C GLY A 324 7.96 0.51 13.60
N TYR A 325 8.98 0.51 12.75
CA TYR A 325 10.05 1.49 12.72
C TYR A 325 10.37 1.90 11.28
N VAL A 326 10.46 3.21 11.02
CA VAL A 326 10.92 3.79 9.76
C VAL A 326 12.06 4.75 10.06
N LYS A 327 13.12 4.73 9.25
CA LYS A 327 14.24 5.66 9.29
C LYS A 327 14.58 6.17 7.90
N ASN A 328 14.66 7.48 7.75
CA ASN A 328 15.21 8.16 6.60
C ASN A 328 16.73 8.01 6.59
N MET A 329 17.26 7.43 5.52
CA MET A 329 18.69 7.18 5.34
C MET A 329 19.37 8.28 4.52
N GLY A 330 18.60 9.23 3.98
CA GLY A 330 19.04 10.29 3.10
C GLY A 330 19.21 9.84 1.64
N THR A 331 20.06 10.56 0.92
CA THR A 331 20.39 10.37 -0.50
C THR A 331 21.87 9.97 -0.64
N SER A 332 22.21 9.27 -1.73
CA SER A 332 23.62 8.93 -2.03
C SER A 332 24.42 10.13 -2.50
N ASP A 333 23.74 11.12 -3.08
CA ASP A 333 24.33 12.32 -3.65
C ASP A 333 23.80 13.54 -2.92
N ALA A 334 24.60 14.62 -2.90
CA ALA A 334 24.13 15.91 -2.43
C ALA A 334 22.97 16.43 -3.31
N LEU A 335 22.09 17.20 -2.69
CA LEU A 335 20.96 17.85 -3.32
C LEU A 335 21.37 19.25 -3.81
N ALA A 336 20.91 19.60 -5.01
CA ALA A 336 21.13 20.92 -5.61
C ALA A 336 20.26 22.01 -4.95
N SER A 337 19.15 21.64 -4.31
CA SER A 337 18.24 22.56 -3.62
C SER A 337 17.39 21.83 -2.58
N ASN A 338 16.65 22.59 -1.76
CA ASN A 338 15.69 22.04 -0.79
C ASN A 338 14.45 21.39 -1.46
N GLN A 339 14.38 21.41 -2.80
CA GLN A 339 13.24 20.87 -3.53
C GLN A 339 13.32 19.35 -3.63
N VAL A 340 12.42 18.70 -2.90
CA VAL A 340 12.26 17.25 -2.82
C VAL A 340 10.81 16.88 -3.11
N TYR A 341 10.61 15.74 -3.76
CA TYR A 341 9.28 15.25 -4.14
C TYR A 341 9.04 13.89 -3.52
N GLY A 342 8.02 13.77 -2.68
CA GLY A 342 7.83 12.54 -1.93
C GLY A 342 6.70 12.58 -0.90
N THR A 343 6.75 11.61 0.02
CA THR A 343 5.88 11.51 1.20
C THR A 343 6.76 11.50 2.44
N GLY A 344 6.46 12.36 3.42
CA GLY A 344 7.24 12.50 4.65
C GLY A 344 8.68 12.95 4.41
N THR A 345 8.89 13.87 3.46
CA THR A 345 10.23 14.34 3.07
C THR A 345 10.94 15.18 4.13
N ASN A 346 10.24 15.58 5.19
CA ASN A 346 10.77 16.26 6.38
C ASN A 346 10.75 15.35 7.63
N VAL A 347 10.51 14.05 7.47
CA VAL A 347 10.48 13.08 8.56
C VAL A 347 11.80 12.31 8.59
N ASP A 348 12.46 12.33 9.74
CA ASP A 348 13.66 11.54 10.01
C ASP A 348 13.28 10.09 10.35
N GLN A 349 12.35 9.90 11.27
CA GLN A 349 11.94 8.57 11.71
C GLN A 349 10.50 8.52 12.18
N VAL A 350 9.89 7.35 12.10
CA VAL A 350 8.57 7.06 12.66
C VAL A 350 8.67 5.78 13.46
N VAL A 351 8.13 5.78 14.68
CA VAL A 351 8.02 4.60 15.53
C VAL A 351 6.56 4.40 15.88
N THR A 352 6.07 3.16 15.80
CA THR A 352 4.73 2.80 16.27
C THR A 352 4.79 1.56 17.16
N ALA A 353 3.95 1.57 18.19
CA ALA A 353 3.69 0.42 19.04
C ALA A 353 2.18 0.36 19.31
N GLY A 354 1.59 -0.79 19.04
CA GLY A 354 0.16 -1.01 19.22
C GLY A 354 -0.15 -2.38 19.79
N ALA A 355 -1.31 -2.46 20.45
CA ALA A 355 -1.89 -3.68 20.95
C ALA A 355 -3.34 -3.77 20.50
N GLU A 356 -3.78 -4.96 20.14
CA GLU A 356 -5.15 -5.23 19.73
C GLU A 356 -5.72 -6.45 20.45
N LEU A 357 -7.05 -6.47 20.55
CA LEU A 357 -7.82 -7.64 20.92
C LEU A 357 -8.94 -7.83 19.92
N THR A 358 -8.96 -8.97 19.24
CA THR A 358 -10.08 -9.35 18.38
C THR A 358 -10.83 -10.56 18.91
N TYR A 359 -12.15 -10.52 18.79
CA TYR A 359 -13.07 -11.61 19.09
C TYR A 359 -13.69 -12.13 17.80
N ASN A 360 -13.38 -13.37 17.43
CA ASN A 360 -13.83 -14.01 16.20
C ASN A 360 -14.83 -15.12 16.52
N VAL A 361 -16.00 -15.07 15.89
CA VAL A 361 -16.97 -16.16 15.85
C VAL A 361 -17.47 -16.33 14.42
N ASN A 362 -18.28 -17.35 14.15
CA ASN A 362 -18.72 -17.62 12.79
C ASN A 362 -19.38 -16.38 12.17
N HIS A 363 -18.93 -15.97 10.98
CA HIS A 363 -19.34 -14.75 10.26
C HIS A 363 -19.10 -13.41 10.96
N TRP A 364 -18.59 -13.37 12.20
CA TRP A 364 -18.42 -12.12 12.94
C TRP A 364 -17.01 -11.92 13.46
N LYS A 365 -16.55 -10.68 13.38
CA LYS A 365 -15.35 -10.22 14.08
C LYS A 365 -15.63 -8.88 14.75
N PHE A 366 -15.24 -8.80 16.01
CA PHE A 366 -15.21 -7.55 16.77
C PHE A 366 -13.78 -7.31 17.22
N GLY A 367 -13.37 -6.06 17.36
CA GLY A 367 -12.06 -5.80 17.91
C GLY A 367 -11.81 -4.36 18.28
N VAL A 368 -10.82 -4.18 19.14
CA VAL A 368 -10.28 -2.88 19.54
C VAL A 368 -8.77 -2.91 19.38
N GLU A 369 -8.20 -1.84 18.84
CA GLU A 369 -6.77 -1.61 18.71
C GLU A 369 -6.44 -0.26 19.34
N TYR A 370 -5.40 -0.24 20.18
CA TYR A 370 -4.73 0.99 20.60
C TYR A 370 -3.34 1.04 19.97
N THR A 371 -2.98 2.20 19.45
CA THR A 371 -1.68 2.43 18.81
C THR A 371 -1.13 3.79 19.24
N TYR A 372 0.11 3.80 19.74
CA TYR A 372 0.91 5.00 19.91
C TYR A 372 1.91 5.10 18.75
N THR A 373 1.99 6.27 18.12
CA THR A 373 2.98 6.54 17.07
C THR A 373 3.66 7.87 17.33
N SER A 374 4.97 7.90 17.18
CA SER A 374 5.79 9.10 17.21
C SER A 374 6.47 9.31 15.86
N ALA A 375 6.41 10.53 15.32
CA ALA A 375 7.17 10.94 14.15
C ALA A 375 8.18 12.02 14.54
N ALA A 376 9.44 11.84 14.15
CA ALA A 376 10.48 12.86 14.34
C ALA A 376 10.60 13.69 13.06
N TYR A 377 10.24 14.97 13.18
CA TYR A 377 10.31 15.96 12.12
C TYR A 377 11.60 16.77 12.23
N GLY A 378 12.07 17.36 11.14
CA GLY A 378 13.24 18.23 11.17
C GLY A 378 13.55 18.85 9.81
N SER A 379 14.79 19.33 9.66
CA SER A 379 15.25 20.08 8.48
C SER A 379 16.06 19.22 7.53
N LEU A 380 15.87 19.42 6.23
CA LEU A 380 16.60 18.72 5.18
C LEU A 380 18.05 19.21 5.08
N TYR A 381 19.01 18.30 5.22
CA TYR A 381 20.44 18.58 5.05
C TYR A 381 20.92 18.26 3.63
N LEU A 382 21.20 19.32 2.85
CA LEU A 382 21.51 19.20 1.42
C LEU A 382 22.69 18.29 1.07
N LYS A 383 23.69 18.14 1.95
CA LYS A 383 24.89 17.35 1.62
C LYS A 383 24.61 15.86 1.45
N ASN A 384 23.56 15.34 2.08
CA ASN A 384 23.24 13.90 2.04
C ASN A 384 21.74 13.60 2.15
N GLY A 385 20.86 14.59 2.00
CA GLY A 385 19.41 14.42 2.03
C GLY A 385 18.82 13.89 3.33
N LYS A 386 19.60 13.82 4.42
CA LYS A 386 19.10 13.41 5.74
C LYS A 386 18.29 14.53 6.38
N ILE A 387 17.45 14.15 7.34
CA ILE A 387 16.72 15.09 8.18
C ILE A 387 17.50 15.26 9.49
N ILE A 388 17.79 16.49 9.86
CA ILE A 388 18.57 16.88 11.05
C ILE A 388 17.75 17.84 11.93
N ASP A 389 18.28 18.16 13.11
CA ASP A 389 17.65 19.09 14.06
C ASP A 389 16.22 18.70 14.39
N THR A 390 16.07 17.44 14.84
CA THR A 390 14.76 16.81 14.91
C THR A 390 14.04 17.02 16.23
N HIS A 391 12.71 17.10 16.17
CA HIS A 391 11.80 17.06 17.33
C HIS A 391 10.72 16.00 17.09
N SER A 392 10.17 15.43 18.16
CA SER A 392 9.21 14.32 18.08
C SER A 392 7.79 14.76 18.40
N VAL A 393 6.86 14.24 17.60
CA VAL A 393 5.43 14.51 17.73
C VAL A 393 4.68 13.17 17.83
N GLY A 394 3.82 13.03 18.85
CA GLY A 394 3.14 11.77 19.18
C GLY A 394 1.62 11.81 18.99
N ASN A 395 1.03 10.70 18.56
CA ASN A 395 -0.42 10.48 18.52
C ASN A 395 -0.83 9.20 19.25
N ASN A 396 -1.89 9.29 20.04
CA ASN A 396 -2.61 8.16 20.60
C ASN A 396 -3.83 7.87 19.72
N ARG A 397 -3.92 6.66 19.18
CA ARG A 397 -5.04 6.22 18.36
C ARG A 397 -5.76 5.04 19.00
N ILE A 398 -7.09 5.08 18.99
CA ILE A 398 -7.95 3.93 19.30
C ILE A 398 -8.82 3.64 18.08
N VAL A 399 -8.96 2.37 17.72
CA VAL A 399 -9.86 1.90 16.66
C VAL A 399 -10.76 0.81 17.21
N GLY A 400 -12.07 0.94 17.01
CA GLY A 400 -13.07 -0.11 17.26
C GLY A 400 -13.66 -0.60 15.95
N VAL A 401 -13.74 -1.92 15.76
CA VAL A 401 -14.20 -2.54 14.51
C VAL A 401 -15.28 -3.58 14.80
N ALA A 402 -16.34 -3.56 14.00
CA ALA A 402 -17.26 -4.68 13.86
C ALA A 402 -17.36 -5.11 12.39
N MET A 403 -17.32 -6.42 12.15
CA MET A 403 -17.39 -7.00 10.81
C MET A 403 -18.36 -8.17 10.77
N PHE A 404 -19.23 -8.15 9.77
CA PHE A 404 -20.04 -9.30 9.36
C PHE A 404 -19.53 -9.78 8.00
N MET A 405 -19.16 -11.06 7.90
CA MET A 405 -18.48 -11.66 6.74
C MET A 405 -19.35 -12.79 6.18
N PHE A 406 -19.51 -12.83 4.85
CA PHE A 406 -20.35 -13.80 4.15
C PHE A 406 -19.67 -14.40 2.93
#